data_AF-A0A958VTT4-F1
#
_entry.id   AF-A0A958VTT4-F1
#
_cell.length_a   1.000
_cell.length_b   1.000
_cell.length_c   1.000
_cell.angle_alpha   90.00
_cell.angle_beta   90.00
_cell.angle_gamma   90.00
#
_symmetry.space_group_name_H-M   'P 1'
#
loop_
_entity.id
_entity.type
_entity.pdbx_description
1 polymer ?
#
loop_
_entity_poly.entity_id
_entity_poly.type
_entity_poly.pdbx_seq_one_letter_code
_entity_poly.pdbx_strand_id
1 'polypeptide(L)'
;MKKLFYIGIIGLTLFEILKVYFIMPFPGSQRMNSIDFAYFLHTYRWHFRIILTTLALAGAMKAFQSEKKLWPAITAAVCLFIIYNFNFKMTADHMFLEPTNLVFKPQSGNELGDTSLVLSVKIANEVKAYPIQFIAYHHKVQDTIGSQPVLVTYCNVCRTGRAFEPYVNGEIEHFRLVGMDHFNAMLEDSRTGSWWRQANGEAITGKLKGTMLEEIETTQLTVGKLFELYPQALVMQADTEFMDSYDSLARFERGKSEGDLTRTDTLSWLDKSWVVGVDIGGKAKAYDWNALKAKGLIEDTFANKSLLVVLSSDGQSFGVFEQNGSEPARLSNDTIFLDSKAFDLSGRSLADSVSDLKRVPAYQEFWHSWRTFHPQTEQKRP
;
A
#
# COMPACT_ATOMS: atom_id res chain seq x y z
N MET A 1 23.15 -35.09 -26.78
CA MET A 1 22.20 -33.96 -26.99
C MET A 1 20.94 -34.05 -26.12
N LYS A 2 20.46 -35.23 -25.66
CA LYS A 2 19.32 -35.29 -24.70
C LYS A 2 19.51 -34.46 -23.41
N LYS A 3 20.76 -34.29 -22.96
CA LYS A 3 21.10 -33.43 -21.81
C LYS A 3 20.71 -31.96 -22.04
N LEU A 4 20.80 -31.46 -23.28
CA LEU A 4 20.42 -30.08 -23.63
C LEU A 4 18.93 -29.84 -23.41
N PHE A 5 18.09 -30.85 -23.71
CA PHE A 5 16.65 -30.78 -23.44
C PHE A 5 16.38 -30.53 -21.96
N TYR A 6 16.96 -31.36 -21.09
CA TYR A 6 16.75 -31.24 -19.65
C TYR A 6 17.37 -29.96 -19.06
N ILE A 7 18.55 -29.55 -19.53
CA ILE A 7 19.16 -28.27 -19.13
C ILE A 7 18.23 -27.10 -19.50
N GLY A 8 17.71 -27.09 -20.72
CA GLY A 8 16.78 -26.06 -21.18
C GLY A 8 15.47 -26.04 -20.40
N ILE A 9 14.80 -27.20 -20.26
CA ILE A 9 13.50 -27.31 -19.56
C ILE A 9 13.62 -27.04 -18.06
N ILE A 10 14.59 -27.64 -17.37
CA ILE A 10 14.80 -27.42 -15.94
C ILE A 10 15.25 -25.99 -15.69
N GLY A 11 16.16 -25.47 -16.52
CA GLY A 11 16.59 -24.07 -16.43
C GLY A 11 15.44 -23.09 -16.62
N LEU A 12 14.58 -23.32 -17.63
CA LEU A 12 13.40 -22.49 -17.88
C LEU A 12 12.41 -22.56 -16.71
N THR A 13 12.19 -23.75 -16.18
CA THR A 13 11.33 -23.97 -15.01
C THR A 13 11.84 -23.20 -13.79
N LEU A 14 13.14 -23.35 -13.47
CA LEU A 14 13.77 -22.66 -12.35
C LEU A 14 13.73 -21.15 -12.54
N PHE A 15 14.00 -20.66 -13.75
CA PHE A 15 13.95 -19.25 -14.08
C PHE A 15 12.55 -18.66 -13.81
N GLU A 16 11.47 -19.30 -14.28
CA GLU A 16 10.11 -18.82 -14.05
C GLU A 16 9.73 -18.83 -12.57
N ILE A 17 10.17 -19.85 -11.82
CA ILE A 17 9.99 -19.90 -10.36
C ILE A 17 10.68 -18.71 -9.68
N LEU A 18 11.97 -18.52 -9.95
CA LEU A 18 12.78 -17.48 -9.30
C LEU A 18 12.24 -16.08 -9.59
N LYS A 19 11.83 -15.81 -10.83
CA LYS A 19 11.29 -14.51 -11.25
C LYS A 19 10.09 -14.06 -10.40
N VAL A 20 9.25 -15.00 -9.97
CA VAL A 20 8.08 -14.70 -9.12
C VAL A 20 8.41 -14.84 -7.63
N TYR A 21 9.26 -15.80 -7.25
CA TYR A 21 9.62 -16.05 -5.85
C TYR A 21 10.14 -14.81 -5.14
N PHE A 22 10.97 -13.99 -5.79
CA PHE A 22 11.57 -12.80 -5.17
C PHE A 22 10.64 -11.60 -5.04
N ILE A 23 9.48 -11.59 -5.72
CA ILE A 23 8.54 -10.46 -5.71
C ILE A 23 7.16 -10.83 -5.16
N MET A 24 7.02 -12.01 -4.58
CA MET A 24 5.78 -12.52 -3.99
C MET A 24 6.04 -12.99 -2.57
N PRO A 25 5.02 -13.04 -1.68
CA PRO A 25 5.21 -13.33 -0.25
C PRO A 25 5.47 -14.81 0.06
N PHE A 26 6.39 -15.45 -0.65
CA PHE A 26 6.83 -16.80 -0.35
C PHE A 26 7.74 -16.84 0.88
N PRO A 27 7.81 -17.97 1.61
CA PRO A 27 8.70 -18.11 2.77
C PRO A 27 10.13 -17.67 2.45
N GLY A 28 10.65 -16.72 3.23
CA GLY A 28 12.01 -16.18 3.10
C GLY A 28 12.14 -14.98 2.15
N SER A 29 11.41 -14.94 1.04
CA SER A 29 11.57 -13.93 -0.03
C SER A 29 11.54 -12.48 0.50
N GLN A 30 10.57 -12.15 1.35
CA GLN A 30 10.33 -10.82 1.89
C GLN A 30 11.31 -10.38 3.00
N ARG A 31 12.30 -11.22 3.30
CA ARG A 31 13.37 -10.92 4.27
C ARG A 31 14.75 -10.85 3.60
N MET A 32 14.79 -10.98 2.28
CA MET A 32 16.03 -10.98 1.49
C MET A 32 16.19 -9.64 0.77
N ASN A 33 17.42 -9.11 0.77
CA ASN A 33 17.80 -7.98 -0.09
C ASN A 33 17.98 -8.47 -1.54
N SER A 34 16.89 -8.82 -2.21
CA SER A 34 16.89 -9.48 -3.52
C SER A 34 16.34 -8.63 -4.67
N ILE A 35 15.93 -7.39 -4.38
CA ILE A 35 15.19 -6.57 -5.34
C ILE A 35 15.95 -6.29 -6.65
N ASP A 36 17.23 -5.95 -6.60
CA ASP A 36 18.03 -5.70 -7.80
C ASP A 36 18.21 -6.98 -8.63
N PHE A 37 18.28 -8.15 -7.98
CA PHE A 37 18.33 -9.44 -8.68
C PHE A 37 16.99 -9.80 -9.30
N ALA A 38 15.88 -9.56 -8.59
CA ALA A 38 14.54 -9.75 -9.11
C ALA A 38 14.29 -8.88 -10.36
N TYR A 39 14.70 -7.61 -10.28
CA TYR A 39 14.63 -6.67 -11.40
C TYR A 39 15.50 -7.09 -12.59
N PHE A 40 16.69 -7.63 -12.34
CA PHE A 40 17.54 -8.21 -13.38
C PHE A 40 16.84 -9.38 -14.11
N LEU A 41 16.26 -10.33 -13.36
CA LEU A 41 15.51 -11.44 -13.94
C LEU A 41 14.31 -10.95 -14.75
N HIS A 42 13.60 -9.94 -14.25
CA HIS A 42 12.48 -9.32 -14.95
C HIS A 42 12.93 -8.64 -16.25
N THR A 43 13.97 -7.81 -16.19
CA THR A 43 14.48 -7.03 -17.33
C THR A 43 14.96 -7.94 -18.46
N TYR A 44 15.73 -8.98 -18.14
CA TYR A 44 16.30 -9.89 -19.13
C TYR A 44 15.45 -11.13 -19.41
N ARG A 45 14.19 -11.16 -18.98
CA ARG A 45 13.31 -12.34 -19.05
C ARG A 45 13.24 -13.00 -20.42
N TRP A 46 13.19 -12.21 -21.49
CA TRP A 46 13.13 -12.72 -22.85
C TRP A 46 14.43 -13.39 -23.29
N HIS A 47 15.59 -12.88 -22.85
CA HIS A 47 16.89 -13.50 -23.14
C HIS A 47 16.99 -14.88 -22.50
N PHE A 48 16.64 -14.99 -21.21
CA PHE A 48 16.59 -16.28 -20.52
C PHE A 48 15.63 -17.25 -21.21
N ARG A 49 14.40 -16.82 -21.53
CA ARG A 49 13.41 -17.64 -22.23
C ARG A 49 13.91 -18.15 -23.57
N ILE A 50 14.45 -17.26 -24.41
CA ILE A 50 14.94 -17.61 -25.75
C ILE A 50 16.09 -18.61 -25.65
N ILE A 51 17.09 -18.34 -24.81
CA ILE A 51 18.26 -19.21 -24.65
C ILE A 51 17.84 -20.59 -24.14
N LEU A 52 17.05 -20.65 -23.07
CA LEU A 52 16.65 -21.91 -22.43
C LEU A 52 15.69 -22.72 -23.30
N THR A 53 14.78 -22.05 -24.02
CA THR A 53 13.89 -22.71 -24.98
C THR A 53 14.68 -23.24 -26.18
N THR A 54 15.66 -22.49 -26.69
CA THR A 54 16.53 -22.95 -27.79
C THR A 54 17.33 -24.19 -27.39
N LEU A 55 17.89 -24.22 -26.18
CA LEU A 55 18.56 -25.41 -25.63
C LEU A 55 17.59 -26.59 -25.51
N ALA A 56 16.36 -26.33 -25.05
CA ALA A 56 15.33 -27.35 -24.93
C ALA A 56 15.02 -27.98 -26.30
N LEU A 57 14.74 -27.14 -27.31
CA LEU A 57 14.42 -27.57 -28.68
C LEU A 57 15.58 -28.32 -29.34
N ALA A 58 16.83 -27.86 -29.18
CA ALA A 58 18.01 -28.51 -29.73
C ALA A 58 18.21 -29.95 -29.19
N GLY A 59 17.79 -30.19 -27.94
CA GLY A 59 17.86 -31.51 -27.32
C GLY A 59 16.61 -32.39 -27.53
N ALA A 60 15.49 -31.81 -27.97
CA ALA A 60 14.16 -32.42 -27.90
C ALA A 60 14.08 -33.73 -28.68
N MET A 61 14.46 -33.74 -29.97
CA MET A 61 14.40 -34.95 -30.80
C MET A 61 15.11 -36.14 -30.14
N LYS A 62 16.34 -35.95 -29.65
CA LYS A 62 17.10 -37.02 -28.98
C LYS A 62 16.56 -37.40 -27.60
N ALA A 63 15.81 -36.51 -26.94
CA ALA A 63 15.15 -36.82 -25.67
C ALA A 63 13.91 -37.72 -25.90
N PHE A 64 13.09 -37.39 -26.90
CA PHE A 64 11.85 -38.12 -27.22
C PHE A 64 12.09 -39.42 -28.00
N GLN A 65 13.24 -39.59 -28.64
CA GLN A 65 13.67 -40.87 -29.22
C GLN A 65 14.21 -41.87 -28.19
N SER A 66 14.32 -41.50 -26.90
CA SER A 66 14.78 -42.43 -25.86
C SER A 66 13.68 -43.42 -25.45
N GLU A 67 14.08 -44.61 -24.98
CA GLU A 67 13.15 -45.63 -24.46
C GLU A 67 12.24 -45.09 -23.34
N LYS A 68 12.75 -44.09 -22.60
CA LYS A 68 12.07 -43.42 -21.49
C LYS A 68 11.35 -42.14 -21.92
N LYS A 69 10.69 -42.12 -23.09
CA LYS A 69 10.01 -40.93 -23.68
C LYS A 69 8.95 -40.27 -22.79
N LEU A 70 8.44 -40.98 -21.79
CA LEU A 70 7.48 -40.43 -20.82
C LEU A 70 8.14 -39.34 -19.94
N TRP A 71 9.41 -39.47 -19.60
CA TRP A 71 10.09 -38.50 -18.73
C TRP A 71 10.27 -37.12 -19.38
N PRO A 72 10.75 -36.99 -20.64
CA PRO A 72 10.73 -35.73 -21.36
C PRO A 72 9.34 -35.09 -21.46
N ALA A 73 8.29 -35.91 -21.65
CA ALA A 73 6.91 -35.43 -21.72
C ALA A 73 6.44 -34.87 -20.37
N ILE A 74 6.69 -35.60 -19.27
CA ILE A 74 6.35 -35.15 -17.90
C ILE A 74 7.07 -33.85 -17.57
N THR A 75 8.38 -33.75 -17.82
CA THR A 75 9.14 -32.53 -17.48
C THR A 75 8.71 -31.33 -18.31
N ALA A 76 8.39 -31.52 -19.60
CA ALA A 76 7.80 -30.47 -20.43
C ALA A 76 6.43 -30.03 -19.91
N ALA A 77 5.55 -30.97 -19.54
CA ALA A 77 4.23 -30.67 -19.00
C ALA A 77 4.30 -29.88 -17.68
N VAL A 78 5.19 -30.28 -16.76
CA VAL A 78 5.45 -29.55 -15.52
C VAL A 78 5.97 -28.14 -15.79
N CYS A 79 6.90 -27.99 -16.74
CA CYS A 79 7.43 -26.69 -17.14
C CYS A 79 6.32 -25.78 -17.70
N LEU A 80 5.47 -26.30 -18.59
CA LEU A 80 4.33 -25.56 -19.14
C LEU A 80 3.32 -25.17 -18.06
N PHE A 81 3.03 -26.08 -17.12
CA PHE A 81 2.18 -25.78 -15.97
C PHE A 81 2.74 -24.64 -15.12
N ILE A 82 4.05 -24.66 -14.84
CA ILE A 82 4.72 -23.60 -14.07
C ILE A 82 4.70 -22.29 -14.85
N ILE A 83 5.06 -22.29 -16.14
CA ILE A 83 4.98 -21.10 -17.00
C ILE A 83 3.57 -20.51 -16.95
N TYR A 84 2.54 -21.34 -17.11
CA TYR A 84 1.15 -20.88 -17.09
C TYR A 84 0.79 -20.23 -15.74
N ASN A 85 1.01 -20.92 -14.62
CA ASN A 85 0.62 -20.38 -13.32
C ASN A 85 1.40 -19.09 -12.98
N PHE A 86 2.71 -19.08 -13.21
CA PHE A 86 3.59 -17.98 -12.81
C PHE A 86 3.45 -16.73 -13.70
N ASN A 87 2.87 -16.86 -14.91
CA ASN A 87 2.69 -15.73 -15.82
C ASN A 87 1.25 -15.27 -16.01
N PHE A 88 0.27 -16.13 -15.70
CA PHE A 88 -1.15 -15.81 -15.96
C PHE A 88 -2.05 -15.92 -14.73
N LYS A 89 -1.58 -16.51 -13.63
CA LYS A 89 -2.36 -16.62 -12.39
C LYS A 89 -1.74 -15.88 -11.20
N MET A 90 -0.41 -15.85 -11.12
CA MET A 90 0.31 -15.39 -9.92
C MET A 90 0.99 -14.02 -10.08
N THR A 91 0.75 -13.30 -11.18
CA THR A 91 1.23 -11.93 -11.32
C THR A 91 0.29 -10.98 -10.58
N ALA A 92 0.83 -9.92 -9.99
CA ALA A 92 0.05 -9.03 -9.14
C ALA A 92 -1.13 -8.37 -9.89
N ASP A 93 -0.91 -7.96 -11.13
CA ASP A 93 -1.91 -7.37 -12.03
C ASP A 93 -3.03 -8.34 -12.48
N HIS A 94 -2.81 -9.66 -12.41
CA HIS A 94 -3.85 -10.66 -12.68
C HIS A 94 -4.59 -11.11 -11.42
N MET A 95 -3.98 -10.95 -10.24
CA MET A 95 -4.63 -11.26 -8.96
C MET A 95 -5.50 -10.09 -8.47
N PHE A 96 -5.09 -8.86 -8.77
CA PHE A 96 -5.70 -7.63 -8.31
C PHE A 96 -5.99 -6.75 -9.52
N LEU A 97 -7.24 -6.83 -9.97
CA LEU A 97 -7.70 -6.10 -11.15
C LEU A 97 -7.95 -4.64 -10.80
N GLU A 98 -7.88 -3.75 -11.79
CA GLU A 98 -8.25 -2.35 -11.61
C GLU A 98 -9.77 -2.17 -11.60
N PRO A 99 -10.31 -1.12 -10.94
CA PRO A 99 -11.72 -0.78 -11.06
C PRO A 99 -12.11 -0.57 -12.52
N THR A 100 -13.22 -1.14 -12.96
CA THR A 100 -13.76 -0.91 -14.31
C THR A 100 -14.46 0.44 -14.39
N ASN A 101 -15.08 0.87 -13.30
CA ASN A 101 -15.80 2.13 -13.20
C ASN A 101 -15.49 2.84 -11.88
N LEU A 102 -15.12 4.11 -11.95
CA LEU A 102 -14.94 4.97 -10.78
C LEU A 102 -16.17 5.85 -10.60
N VAL A 103 -17.09 5.39 -9.74
CA VAL A 103 -18.30 6.13 -9.38
C VAL A 103 -18.12 6.74 -8.01
N PHE A 104 -18.34 8.05 -7.90
CA PHE A 104 -18.29 8.78 -6.66
C PHE A 104 -19.66 9.37 -6.34
N LYS A 105 -20.12 9.23 -5.10
CA LYS A 105 -21.42 9.75 -4.65
C LYS A 105 -21.26 10.64 -3.41
N PRO A 106 -22.08 11.70 -3.28
CA PRO A 106 -22.18 12.47 -2.05
C PRO A 106 -22.91 11.67 -0.96
N GLN A 107 -23.00 12.22 0.25
CA GLN A 107 -23.66 11.58 1.39
C GLN A 107 -25.06 11.03 1.07
N SER A 108 -25.89 11.78 0.35
CA SER A 108 -27.27 11.39 0.03
C SER A 108 -27.40 10.17 -0.88
N GLY A 109 -26.34 9.79 -1.57
CA GLY A 109 -26.31 8.63 -2.47
C GLY A 109 -25.32 7.54 -2.05
N ASN A 110 -24.57 7.76 -0.97
CA ASN A 110 -23.55 6.82 -0.51
C ASN A 110 -24.19 5.54 0.06
N GLU A 111 -23.66 4.40 -0.36
CA GLU A 111 -24.18 3.08 0.04
C GLU A 111 -23.36 2.43 1.17
N LEU A 112 -22.22 3.03 1.53
CA LEU A 112 -21.37 2.55 2.63
C LEU A 112 -21.90 2.97 3.99
N GLY A 113 -21.77 2.10 4.99
CA GLY A 113 -22.11 2.45 6.36
C GLY A 113 -21.15 3.46 6.97
N ASP A 114 -21.63 4.25 7.93
CA ASP A 114 -20.85 5.31 8.59
C ASP A 114 -19.54 4.81 9.22
N THR A 115 -19.47 3.54 9.60
CA THR A 115 -18.27 2.93 10.22
C THR A 115 -17.22 2.45 9.22
N SER A 116 -17.52 2.42 7.92
CA SER A 116 -16.56 2.01 6.89
C SER A 116 -15.37 2.95 6.87
N LEU A 117 -14.16 2.41 6.70
CA LEU A 117 -12.96 3.23 6.65
C LEU A 117 -12.68 3.73 5.23
N VAL A 118 -12.27 4.98 5.14
CA VAL A 118 -11.88 5.62 3.89
C VAL A 118 -10.52 6.28 4.04
N LEU A 119 -9.77 6.27 2.95
CA LEU A 119 -8.64 7.17 2.74
C LEU A 119 -9.16 8.42 2.02
N SER A 120 -9.11 9.56 2.69
CA SER A 120 -9.57 10.85 2.16
C SER A 120 -8.40 11.61 1.56
N VAL A 121 -8.62 12.17 0.37
CA VAL A 121 -7.71 13.09 -0.31
C VAL A 121 -8.44 14.41 -0.53
N LYS A 122 -7.85 15.51 -0.05
CA LYS A 122 -8.38 16.86 -0.21
C LYS A 122 -7.43 17.68 -1.08
N ILE A 123 -7.93 18.16 -2.21
CA ILE A 123 -7.21 19.07 -3.10
C ILE A 123 -8.06 20.32 -3.27
N ALA A 124 -7.51 21.46 -2.86
CA ALA A 124 -8.25 22.71 -2.71
C ALA A 124 -9.55 22.50 -1.89
N ASN A 125 -10.71 22.68 -2.52
CA ASN A 125 -12.03 22.55 -1.88
C ASN A 125 -12.74 21.23 -2.17
N GLU A 126 -12.14 20.38 -3.02
CA GLU A 126 -12.69 19.08 -3.38
C GLU A 126 -12.11 18.00 -2.47
N VAL A 127 -13.00 17.17 -1.93
CA VAL A 127 -12.65 16.06 -1.06
C VAL A 127 -13.22 14.80 -1.68
N LYS A 128 -12.34 13.88 -2.07
CA LYS A 128 -12.74 12.54 -2.47
C LYS A 128 -12.19 11.51 -1.49
N ALA A 129 -12.99 10.50 -1.22
CA ALA A 129 -12.69 9.45 -0.27
C ALA A 129 -12.76 8.08 -0.93
N TYR A 130 -11.77 7.24 -0.62
CA TYR A 130 -11.55 5.94 -1.22
C TYR A 130 -11.68 4.87 -0.13
N PRO A 131 -12.75 4.09 -0.11
CA PRO A 131 -12.97 3.06 0.91
C PRO A 131 -11.83 2.05 0.93
N ILE A 132 -11.30 1.81 2.14
CA ILE A 132 -10.13 0.93 2.32
C ILE A 132 -10.45 -0.46 1.79
N GLN A 133 -11.65 -1.02 2.02
CA GLN A 133 -12.07 -2.32 1.50
C GLN A 133 -12.01 -2.43 -0.03
N PHE A 134 -12.18 -1.33 -0.76
CA PHE A 134 -12.08 -1.33 -2.23
C PHE A 134 -10.63 -1.21 -2.66
N ILE A 135 -9.90 -0.20 -2.17
CA ILE A 135 -8.50 0.01 -2.54
C ILE A 135 -7.56 -1.05 -1.97
N ALA A 136 -7.97 -1.79 -0.93
CA ALA A 136 -7.28 -2.96 -0.43
C ALA A 136 -7.33 -4.11 -1.45
N TYR A 137 -8.42 -4.28 -2.19
CA TYR A 137 -8.49 -5.26 -3.27
C TYR A 137 -7.69 -4.77 -4.48
N HIS A 138 -7.95 -3.55 -4.95
CA HIS A 138 -7.33 -3.03 -6.17
C HIS A 138 -5.86 -2.65 -6.00
N HIS A 139 -5.41 -2.42 -4.76
CA HIS A 139 -4.10 -1.87 -4.36
C HIS A 139 -3.76 -0.46 -4.89
N LYS A 140 -4.37 -0.03 -5.99
CA LYS A 140 -4.24 1.29 -6.58
C LYS A 140 -5.54 1.73 -7.26
N VAL A 141 -5.77 3.05 -7.26
CA VAL A 141 -6.80 3.74 -8.03
C VAL A 141 -6.15 4.98 -8.64
N GLN A 142 -6.26 5.13 -9.96
CA GLN A 142 -5.89 6.35 -10.65
C GLN A 142 -7.16 7.18 -10.87
N ASP A 143 -7.19 8.40 -10.31
CA ASP A 143 -8.33 9.31 -10.38
C ASP A 143 -7.85 10.73 -10.70
N THR A 144 -8.78 11.67 -10.85
CA THR A 144 -8.54 13.11 -10.92
C THR A 144 -9.48 13.83 -9.95
N ILE A 145 -8.90 14.65 -9.07
CA ILE A 145 -9.64 15.50 -8.12
C ILE A 145 -9.47 16.94 -8.59
N GLY A 146 -10.57 17.63 -8.91
CA GLY A 146 -10.51 18.88 -9.68
C GLY A 146 -9.74 18.69 -10.99
N SER A 147 -8.59 19.35 -11.12
CA SER A 147 -7.68 19.23 -12.27
C SER A 147 -6.40 18.45 -11.98
N GLN A 148 -6.26 17.88 -10.79
CA GLN A 148 -5.02 17.23 -10.34
C GLN A 148 -5.16 15.70 -10.41
N PRO A 149 -4.35 15.02 -11.26
CA PRO A 149 -4.27 13.56 -11.26
C PRO A 149 -3.73 13.04 -9.93
N VAL A 150 -4.31 11.94 -9.45
CA VAL A 150 -3.90 11.31 -8.20
C VAL A 150 -3.77 9.80 -8.37
N LEU A 151 -2.76 9.23 -7.73
CA LEU A 151 -2.57 7.78 -7.59
C LEU A 151 -2.77 7.42 -6.13
N VAL A 152 -3.95 6.91 -5.80
CA VAL A 152 -4.30 6.47 -4.45
C VAL A 152 -3.98 4.99 -4.32
N THR A 153 -3.29 4.60 -3.26
CA THR A 153 -2.74 3.25 -3.10
C THR A 153 -2.96 2.73 -1.70
N TYR A 154 -3.06 1.41 -1.57
CA TYR A 154 -3.17 0.76 -0.28
C TYR A 154 -2.45 -0.59 -0.26
N CYS A 155 -1.57 -0.80 0.72
CA CYS A 155 -0.89 -2.07 0.94
C CYS A 155 -1.50 -2.82 2.14
N ASN A 156 -2.19 -3.93 1.89
CA ASN A 156 -2.83 -4.74 2.94
C ASN A 156 -1.85 -5.33 3.95
N VAL A 157 -0.69 -5.76 3.47
CA VAL A 157 0.35 -6.40 4.28
C VAL A 157 1.21 -5.38 5.04
N CYS A 158 1.04 -4.09 4.73
CA CYS A 158 1.62 -2.95 5.45
C CYS A 158 0.60 -2.29 6.37
N ARG A 159 -0.68 -2.43 6.03
CA ARG A 159 -1.80 -1.59 6.49
C ARG A 159 -1.58 -0.11 6.16
N THR A 160 -1.05 0.20 4.98
CA THR A 160 -0.56 1.55 4.67
C THR A 160 -1.27 2.13 3.46
N GLY A 161 -2.01 3.23 3.66
CA GLY A 161 -2.59 4.04 2.59
C GLY A 161 -1.70 5.24 2.23
N ARG A 162 -1.55 5.51 0.93
CA ARG A 162 -0.79 6.65 0.39
C ARG A 162 -1.43 7.20 -0.88
N ALA A 163 -1.28 8.49 -1.12
CA ALA A 163 -1.59 9.11 -2.40
C ALA A 163 -0.37 9.85 -2.95
N PHE A 164 -0.21 9.83 -4.26
CA PHE A 164 0.88 10.50 -4.96
C PHE A 164 0.36 11.26 -6.16
N GLU A 165 1.10 12.29 -6.57
CA GLU A 165 0.98 12.82 -7.92
C GLU A 165 1.64 11.82 -8.89
N PRO A 166 0.92 11.31 -9.90
CA PRO A 166 1.45 10.29 -10.81
C PRO A 166 2.31 10.90 -11.92
N TYR A 167 3.12 11.92 -11.64
CA TYR A 167 4.02 12.52 -12.61
C TYR A 167 5.40 11.88 -12.53
N VAL A 168 5.92 11.43 -13.68
CA VAL A 168 7.29 10.92 -13.80
C VAL A 168 7.98 11.68 -14.92
N ASN A 169 9.02 12.45 -14.58
CA ASN A 169 9.69 13.38 -15.51
C ASN A 169 8.73 14.41 -16.15
N GLY A 170 7.75 14.89 -15.38
CA GLY A 170 6.82 15.95 -15.80
C GLY A 170 5.63 15.48 -16.64
N GLU A 171 5.49 14.18 -16.89
CA GLU A 171 4.36 13.60 -17.64
C GLU A 171 3.55 12.66 -16.74
N ILE A 172 2.23 12.64 -16.94
CA ILE A 172 1.34 11.69 -16.24
C ILE A 172 1.75 10.28 -16.64
N GLU A 173 1.89 9.42 -15.63
CA GLU A 173 2.37 8.05 -15.77
C GLU A 173 1.29 7.04 -15.40
N HIS A 174 1.38 5.86 -16.00
CA HIS A 174 0.52 4.73 -15.66
C HIS A 174 1.33 3.69 -14.91
N PHE A 175 0.86 3.34 -13.72
CA PHE A 175 1.52 2.38 -12.86
C PHE A 175 0.80 1.05 -12.92
N ARG A 176 1.50 -0.07 -12.93
CA ARG A 176 0.91 -1.41 -12.73
C ARG A 176 1.46 -2.06 -11.48
N LEU A 177 0.74 -3.04 -10.92
CA LEU A 177 1.23 -3.81 -9.78
C LEU A 177 2.31 -4.80 -10.26
N VAL A 178 3.40 -4.91 -9.51
CA VAL A 178 4.49 -5.85 -9.80
C VAL A 178 4.47 -7.03 -8.85
N GLY A 179 4.34 -6.73 -7.56
CA GLY A 179 4.57 -7.67 -6.47
C GLY A 179 4.87 -6.91 -5.18
N MET A 180 5.71 -7.47 -4.33
CA MET A 180 6.14 -6.84 -3.08
C MET A 180 7.60 -7.13 -2.70
N ASP A 181 8.22 -6.16 -2.04
CA ASP A 181 9.55 -6.23 -1.43
C ASP A 181 9.43 -5.82 0.04
N HIS A 182 10.05 -6.58 0.95
CA HIS A 182 9.97 -6.35 2.40
C HIS A 182 8.55 -6.13 2.93
N PHE A 183 7.59 -6.93 2.43
CA PHE A 183 6.17 -6.80 2.75
C PHE A 183 5.58 -5.43 2.35
N ASN A 184 6.10 -4.76 1.34
CA ASN A 184 5.49 -3.57 0.75
C ASN A 184 5.18 -3.76 -0.72
N ALA A 185 3.97 -3.34 -1.12
CA ALA A 185 3.53 -3.39 -2.50
C ALA A 185 4.45 -2.55 -3.40
N MET A 186 4.71 -3.03 -4.60
CA MET A 186 5.53 -2.34 -5.59
C MET A 186 4.73 -2.06 -6.86
N LEU A 187 4.98 -0.87 -7.40
CA LEU A 187 4.38 -0.37 -8.63
C LEU A 187 5.46 -0.28 -9.72
N GLU A 188 5.11 -0.56 -10.97
CA GLU A 188 5.98 -0.31 -12.12
C GLU A 188 5.39 0.80 -12.98
N ASP A 189 6.18 1.82 -13.28
CA ASP A 189 5.80 2.81 -14.29
C ASP A 189 5.94 2.25 -15.71
N SER A 190 4.97 2.52 -16.57
CA SER A 190 4.86 1.89 -17.88
C SER A 190 5.96 2.34 -18.85
N ARG A 191 6.41 3.59 -18.75
CA ARG A 191 7.34 4.19 -19.72
C ARG A 191 8.80 3.87 -19.47
N THR A 192 9.25 3.92 -18.21
CA THR A 192 10.66 3.67 -17.85
C THR A 192 10.87 2.25 -17.33
N GLY A 193 9.82 1.62 -16.81
CA GLY A 193 9.85 0.29 -16.22
C GLY A 193 10.51 0.25 -14.84
N SER A 194 10.67 1.39 -14.17
CA SER A 194 11.25 1.45 -12.82
C SER A 194 10.22 0.95 -11.80
N TRP A 195 10.71 0.35 -10.71
CA TRP A 195 9.84 -0.14 -9.65
C TRP A 195 9.85 0.78 -8.45
N TRP A 196 8.66 1.14 -7.99
CA TRP A 196 8.39 2.14 -6.97
C TRP A 196 7.77 1.49 -5.75
N ARG A 197 8.25 1.85 -4.55
CA ARG A 197 7.66 1.43 -3.28
C ARG A 197 6.38 2.20 -3.02
N GLN A 198 5.31 1.48 -2.71
CA GLN A 198 4.04 2.09 -2.39
C GLN A 198 4.08 2.89 -1.08
N ALA A 199 4.88 2.47 -0.08
CA ALA A 199 4.86 3.09 1.26
C ALA A 199 5.43 4.53 1.29
N ASN A 200 6.30 4.88 0.34
CA ASN A 200 7.00 6.17 0.34
C ASN A 200 7.14 6.82 -1.04
N GLY A 201 6.75 6.14 -2.13
CA GLY A 201 6.85 6.67 -3.49
C GLY A 201 8.27 6.67 -4.05
N GLU A 202 9.22 5.92 -3.48
CA GLU A 202 10.60 5.83 -3.97
C GLU A 202 10.74 4.82 -5.11
N ALA A 203 11.37 5.21 -6.23
CA ALA A 203 11.87 4.28 -7.23
C ALA A 203 13.09 3.53 -6.67
N ILE A 204 12.96 2.24 -6.38
CA ILE A 204 14.02 1.45 -5.72
C ILE A 204 14.93 0.70 -6.68
N THR A 205 14.49 0.52 -7.91
CA THR A 205 15.27 -0.13 -8.97
C THR A 205 14.76 0.30 -10.35
N GLY A 206 15.55 0.04 -11.38
CA GLY A 206 15.32 0.55 -12.73
C GLY A 206 15.96 1.90 -13.01
N LYS A 207 15.52 2.56 -14.08
CA LYS A 207 16.19 3.75 -14.66
C LYS A 207 16.11 4.96 -13.75
N LEU A 208 15.08 5.04 -12.92
CA LEU A 208 14.80 6.18 -12.05
C LEU A 208 15.17 5.92 -10.58
N LYS A 209 15.98 4.88 -10.30
CA LYS A 209 16.38 4.52 -8.93
C LYS A 209 16.83 5.74 -8.12
N GLY A 210 16.22 5.94 -6.94
CA GLY A 210 16.43 7.05 -6.02
C GLY A 210 15.51 8.26 -6.24
N THR A 211 14.64 8.24 -7.26
CA THR A 211 13.63 9.29 -7.49
C THR A 211 12.43 9.07 -6.56
N MET A 212 11.79 10.16 -6.13
CA MET A 212 10.58 10.14 -5.31
C MET A 212 9.39 10.66 -6.12
N LEU A 213 8.22 10.05 -5.95
CA LEU A 213 6.95 10.67 -6.32
C LEU A 213 6.60 11.75 -5.31
N GLU A 214 5.92 12.80 -5.78
CA GLU A 214 5.38 13.83 -4.88
C GLU A 214 4.18 13.24 -4.12
N GLU A 215 4.25 13.26 -2.80
CA GLU A 215 3.22 12.72 -1.93
C GLU A 215 2.06 13.70 -1.76
N ILE A 216 0.84 13.20 -1.87
CA ILE A 216 -0.38 13.94 -1.58
C ILE A 216 -0.86 13.51 -0.20
N GLU A 217 -1.09 14.48 0.68
CA GLU A 217 -1.57 14.21 2.03
C GLU A 217 -2.90 13.46 2.01
N THR A 218 -2.95 12.38 2.79
CA THR A 218 -4.16 11.58 2.97
C THR A 218 -4.57 11.54 4.44
N THR A 219 -5.86 11.46 4.70
CA THR A 219 -6.38 11.23 6.07
C THR A 219 -7.24 9.98 6.10
N GLN A 220 -7.03 9.11 7.09
CA GLN A 220 -7.90 7.97 7.33
C GLN A 220 -9.06 8.37 8.25
N LEU A 221 -10.28 8.23 7.76
CA LEU A 221 -11.51 8.57 8.48
C LEU A 221 -12.52 7.42 8.37
N THR A 222 -13.49 7.39 9.27
CA THR A 222 -14.75 6.71 9.01
C THR A 222 -15.59 7.54 8.03
N VAL A 223 -16.48 6.90 7.25
CA VAL A 223 -17.40 7.61 6.34
C VAL A 223 -18.26 8.64 7.10
N GLY A 224 -18.73 8.29 8.30
CA GLY A 224 -19.50 9.21 9.14
C GLY A 224 -18.68 10.44 9.53
N LYS A 225 -17.44 10.25 10.00
CA LYS A 225 -16.56 11.37 10.36
C LYS A 225 -16.15 12.20 9.14
N LEU A 226 -15.97 11.57 7.97
CA LEU A 226 -15.71 12.27 6.72
C LEU A 226 -16.83 13.28 6.42
N PHE A 227 -18.10 12.86 6.44
CA PHE A 227 -19.21 13.76 6.12
C PHE A 227 -19.48 14.81 7.20
N GLU A 228 -19.14 14.53 8.46
CA GLU A 228 -19.15 15.53 9.53
C GLU A 228 -18.15 16.66 9.26
N LEU A 229 -16.91 16.32 8.87
CA LEU A 229 -15.84 17.29 8.59
C LEU A 229 -15.98 17.94 7.20
N TYR A 230 -16.49 17.19 6.22
CA TYR A 230 -16.58 17.57 4.81
C TYR A 230 -17.94 17.13 4.23
N PRO A 231 -19.04 17.87 4.49
CA PRO A 231 -20.38 17.51 4.01
C PRO A 231 -20.51 17.38 2.49
N GLN A 232 -19.64 18.07 1.74
CA GLN A 232 -19.56 18.04 0.28
C GLN A 232 -18.64 16.94 -0.28
N ALA A 233 -18.03 16.12 0.58
CA ALA A 233 -17.14 15.06 0.13
C ALA A 233 -17.86 14.07 -0.79
N LEU A 234 -17.08 13.43 -1.66
CA LEU A 234 -17.56 12.36 -2.51
C LEU A 234 -16.87 11.04 -2.15
N VAL A 235 -17.63 9.97 -1.98
CA VAL A 235 -17.11 8.65 -1.60
C VAL A 235 -17.19 7.72 -2.81
N MET A 236 -16.07 7.06 -3.14
CA MET A 236 -16.04 6.01 -4.16
C MET A 236 -17.00 4.89 -3.78
N GLN A 237 -17.83 4.45 -4.72
CA GLN A 237 -18.79 3.37 -4.55
C GLN A 237 -18.22 2.04 -5.05
N ALA A 238 -18.84 0.93 -4.64
CA ALA A 238 -18.44 -0.39 -5.07
C ALA A 238 -18.59 -0.54 -6.59
N ASP A 239 -17.58 -1.12 -7.23
CA ASP A 239 -17.73 -1.65 -8.57
C ASP A 239 -18.40 -3.03 -8.50
N THR A 240 -19.55 -3.15 -9.16
CA THR A 240 -20.42 -4.33 -9.06
C THR A 240 -19.74 -5.62 -9.51
N GLU A 241 -18.74 -5.52 -10.39
CA GLU A 241 -17.96 -6.68 -10.87
C GLU A 241 -17.08 -7.31 -9.77
N PHE A 242 -16.84 -6.60 -8.66
CA PHE A 242 -15.89 -7.01 -7.61
C PHE A 242 -16.50 -7.17 -6.21
N MET A 243 -17.83 -7.17 -6.10
CA MET A 243 -18.54 -7.24 -4.80
C MET A 243 -18.06 -8.37 -3.90
N ASP A 244 -17.91 -9.59 -4.44
CA ASP A 244 -17.45 -10.75 -3.69
C ASP A 244 -16.03 -10.55 -3.09
N SER A 245 -15.19 -9.78 -3.79
CA SER A 245 -13.84 -9.48 -3.34
C SER A 245 -13.84 -8.48 -2.18
N TYR A 246 -14.73 -7.49 -2.22
CA TYR A 246 -14.83 -6.46 -1.18
C TYR A 246 -15.38 -6.98 0.14
N ASP A 247 -16.40 -7.84 0.10
CA ASP A 247 -17.04 -8.38 1.32
C ASP A 247 -16.05 -9.12 2.22
N SER A 248 -15.06 -9.79 1.60
CA SER A 248 -14.00 -10.49 2.31
C SER A 248 -13.07 -9.55 3.11
N LEU A 249 -12.99 -8.27 2.72
CA LEU A 249 -12.04 -7.28 3.26
C LEU A 249 -12.64 -6.39 4.36
N ALA A 250 -13.95 -6.40 4.58
CA ALA A 250 -14.60 -5.66 5.68
C ALA A 250 -14.12 -6.12 7.09
N ARG A 251 -13.56 -7.32 7.21
CA ARG A 251 -12.92 -7.81 8.45
C ARG A 251 -11.51 -7.22 8.65
N PHE A 252 -10.80 -6.98 7.56
CA PHE A 252 -9.43 -6.46 7.58
C PHE A 252 -9.37 -5.03 8.14
N GLU A 253 -10.30 -4.16 7.72
CA GLU A 253 -10.39 -2.77 8.21
C GLU A 253 -10.40 -2.68 9.74
N ARG A 254 -11.11 -3.62 10.39
CA ARG A 254 -11.30 -3.68 11.84
C ARG A 254 -10.24 -4.51 12.58
N GLY A 255 -9.18 -4.93 11.89
CA GLY A 255 -8.12 -5.77 12.47
C GLY A 255 -8.56 -7.19 12.80
N LYS A 256 -9.66 -7.67 12.20
CA LYS A 256 -10.22 -9.01 12.41
C LYS A 256 -9.89 -9.99 11.28
N SER A 257 -8.90 -9.66 10.45
CA SER A 257 -8.37 -10.62 9.47
C SER A 257 -7.65 -11.76 10.17
N GLU A 258 -7.80 -12.98 9.66
CA GLU A 258 -7.15 -14.19 10.18
C GLU A 258 -5.94 -14.61 9.34
N GLY A 259 -5.75 -14.00 8.15
CA GLY A 259 -4.68 -14.38 7.23
C GLY A 259 -3.29 -14.06 7.78
N ASP A 260 -2.33 -14.96 7.55
CA ASP A 260 -0.97 -14.82 8.11
C ASP A 260 -0.29 -13.50 7.72
N LEU A 261 -0.58 -12.95 6.54
CA LEU A 261 -0.01 -11.69 6.07
C LEU A 261 -0.75 -10.45 6.58
N THR A 262 -2.03 -10.56 6.96
CA THR A 262 -2.90 -9.40 7.20
C THR A 262 -3.57 -9.39 8.57
N ARG A 263 -3.38 -10.44 9.38
CA ARG A 263 -3.84 -10.48 10.78
C ARG A 263 -3.24 -9.33 11.58
N THR A 264 -3.94 -8.90 12.62
CA THR A 264 -3.44 -7.88 13.54
C THR A 264 -2.97 -8.52 14.83
N ASP A 265 -1.79 -8.12 15.30
CA ASP A 265 -1.32 -8.50 16.62
C ASP A 265 -1.99 -7.59 17.67
N THR A 266 -2.65 -8.17 18.68
CA THR A 266 -3.45 -7.41 19.65
C THR A 266 -2.62 -6.65 20.68
N LEU A 267 -1.44 -7.18 21.02
CA LEU A 267 -0.47 -6.52 21.87
C LEU A 267 0.27 -5.43 21.10
N SER A 268 0.82 -4.45 21.81
CA SER A 268 1.61 -3.37 21.22
C SER A 268 3.01 -3.84 20.81
N TRP A 269 3.58 -3.20 19.79
CA TRP A 269 4.98 -3.35 19.34
C TRP A 269 5.41 -4.76 18.87
N LEU A 270 4.47 -5.64 18.56
CA LEU A 270 4.71 -6.84 17.74
C LEU A 270 4.71 -6.46 16.25
N ASP A 271 5.16 -7.37 15.39
CA ASP A 271 5.34 -7.08 13.96
C ASP A 271 4.07 -6.50 13.33
N LYS A 272 2.89 -7.05 13.62
CA LYS A 272 1.61 -6.59 13.06
C LYS A 272 0.77 -5.79 14.06
N SER A 273 1.41 -5.16 15.04
CA SER A 273 0.75 -4.15 15.88
C SER A 273 0.53 -2.89 15.08
N TRP A 274 -0.58 -2.19 15.33
CA TRP A 274 -0.85 -0.91 14.67
C TRP A 274 -0.10 0.22 15.36
N VAL A 275 0.45 1.11 14.55
CA VAL A 275 1.07 2.36 15.00
C VAL A 275 0.55 3.52 14.16
N VAL A 276 0.60 4.73 14.71
CA VAL A 276 0.53 5.97 13.92
C VAL A 276 1.96 6.45 13.72
N GLY A 277 2.42 6.44 12.48
CA GLY A 277 3.74 6.92 12.08
C GLY A 277 3.69 8.38 11.63
N VAL A 278 4.71 9.14 12.01
CA VAL A 278 4.93 10.53 11.61
C VAL A 278 6.37 10.68 11.13
N ASP A 279 6.58 11.30 9.97
CA ASP A 279 7.90 11.74 9.48
C ASP A 279 7.91 13.26 9.35
N ILE A 280 8.86 13.92 10.04
CA ILE A 280 9.10 15.36 9.95
C ILE A 280 10.55 15.59 9.56
N GLY A 281 10.78 15.90 8.29
CA GLY A 281 12.10 16.25 7.76
C GLY A 281 13.11 15.10 7.85
N GLY A 282 12.67 13.87 7.58
CA GLY A 282 13.48 12.65 7.64
C GLY A 282 13.68 12.09 9.05
N LYS A 283 13.03 12.70 10.05
CA LYS A 283 12.97 12.16 11.42
C LYS A 283 11.62 11.49 11.60
N ALA A 284 11.65 10.20 11.89
CA ALA A 284 10.46 9.39 12.06
C ALA A 284 10.16 9.07 13.54
N LYS A 285 8.87 9.04 13.88
CA LYS A 285 8.38 8.55 15.17
C LYS A 285 7.12 7.73 15.00
N ALA A 286 6.97 6.70 15.82
CA ALA A 286 5.78 5.87 15.89
C ALA A 286 5.09 6.03 17.26
N TYR A 287 3.77 6.15 17.22
CA TYR A 287 2.87 6.16 18.37
C TYR A 287 2.08 4.86 18.41
N ASP A 288 2.05 4.19 19.56
CA ASP A 288 1.29 2.95 19.74
C ASP A 288 -0.22 3.19 19.62
N TRP A 289 -0.89 2.44 18.73
CA TRP A 289 -2.33 2.54 18.55
C TRP A 289 -3.12 2.18 19.80
N ASN A 290 -2.65 1.20 20.59
CA ASN A 290 -3.33 0.82 21.82
C ASN A 290 -3.23 1.91 22.89
N ALA A 291 -2.06 2.55 23.04
CA ALA A 291 -1.90 3.71 23.90
C ALA A 291 -2.79 4.87 23.46
N LEU A 292 -2.89 5.12 22.15
CA LEU A 292 -3.77 6.16 21.61
C LEU A 292 -5.25 5.85 21.88
N LYS A 293 -5.72 4.62 21.69
CA LYS A 293 -7.09 4.21 22.07
C LYS A 293 -7.38 4.40 23.55
N ALA A 294 -6.41 4.14 24.42
CA ALA A 294 -6.58 4.26 25.86
C ALA A 294 -6.65 5.72 26.33
N LYS A 295 -5.87 6.62 25.71
CA LYS A 295 -5.75 8.02 26.12
C LYS A 295 -6.66 8.97 25.34
N GLY A 296 -7.01 8.65 24.09
CA GLY A 296 -7.74 9.50 23.14
C GLY A 296 -6.91 10.65 22.57
N LEU A 297 -6.02 11.23 23.38
CA LEU A 297 -5.10 12.30 23.02
C LEU A 297 -3.71 12.00 23.59
N ILE A 298 -2.68 12.17 22.78
CA ILE A 298 -1.27 12.10 23.20
C ILE A 298 -0.60 13.42 22.82
N GLU A 299 -0.07 14.11 23.81
CA GLU A 299 0.83 15.24 23.64
C GLU A 299 2.29 14.75 23.59
N ASP A 300 3.07 15.28 22.65
CA ASP A 300 4.47 14.92 22.51
C ASP A 300 5.29 16.07 21.94
N THR A 301 6.61 16.06 22.16
CA THR A 301 7.54 16.94 21.47
C THR A 301 8.44 16.09 20.59
N PHE A 302 8.45 16.37 19.29
CA PHE A 302 9.23 15.63 18.31
C PHE A 302 9.72 16.53 17.19
N ALA A 303 10.97 16.35 16.75
CA ALA A 303 11.60 17.18 15.73
C ALA A 303 11.46 18.70 15.97
N ASN A 304 11.56 19.13 17.24
CA ASN A 304 11.35 20.53 17.70
C ASN A 304 9.93 21.08 17.48
N LYS A 305 8.94 20.22 17.35
CA LYS A 305 7.51 20.58 17.23
C LYS A 305 6.72 19.97 18.38
N SER A 306 5.73 20.73 18.89
CA SER A 306 4.73 20.19 19.80
C SER A 306 3.64 19.51 18.98
N LEU A 307 3.36 18.24 19.25
CA LEU A 307 2.45 17.42 18.49
C LEU A 307 1.27 16.97 19.35
N LEU A 308 0.08 17.00 18.77
CA LEU A 308 -1.15 16.45 19.31
C LEU A 308 -1.58 15.28 18.43
N VAL A 309 -1.47 14.06 18.94
CA VAL A 309 -1.99 12.85 18.28
C VAL A 309 -3.36 12.55 18.86
N VAL A 310 -4.41 12.66 18.04
CA VAL A 310 -5.80 12.54 18.48
C VAL A 310 -6.51 11.37 17.82
N LEU A 311 -7.37 10.72 18.58
CA LEU A 311 -8.29 9.69 18.12
C LEU A 311 -9.73 10.17 18.34
N SER A 312 -10.51 10.13 17.27
CA SER A 312 -11.94 10.38 17.28
C SER A 312 -12.70 9.43 18.20
N SER A 313 -13.85 9.87 18.66
CA SER A 313 -14.81 9.12 19.45
C SER A 313 -15.36 7.88 18.74
N ASP A 314 -15.26 7.83 17.40
CA ASP A 314 -15.55 6.63 16.60
C ASP A 314 -14.51 5.50 16.78
N GLY A 315 -13.39 5.79 17.45
CA GLY A 315 -12.32 4.84 17.77
C GLY A 315 -11.45 4.43 16.58
N GLN A 316 -11.61 5.07 15.40
CA GLN A 316 -10.84 4.72 14.20
C GLN A 316 -10.28 5.92 13.43
N SER A 317 -11.00 7.03 13.36
CA SER A 317 -10.52 8.26 12.70
C SER A 317 -9.48 8.94 13.59
N PHE A 318 -8.37 9.39 13.03
CA PHE A 318 -7.30 10.02 13.80
C PHE A 318 -6.66 11.20 13.06
N GLY A 319 -5.90 12.00 13.79
CA GLY A 319 -5.15 13.12 13.22
C GLY A 319 -3.93 13.44 14.06
N VAL A 320 -2.94 14.08 13.43
CA VAL A 320 -1.77 14.64 14.12
C VAL A 320 -1.67 16.11 13.78
N PHE A 321 -1.52 16.95 14.79
CA PHE A 321 -1.49 18.39 14.64
C PHE A 321 -0.27 18.99 15.33
N GLU A 322 0.31 20.02 14.71
CA GLU A 322 1.32 20.86 15.31
C GLU A 322 0.62 21.93 16.16
N GLN A 323 0.97 21.97 17.45
CA GLN A 323 0.52 23.00 18.37
C GLN A 323 1.53 24.14 18.42
N ASN A 324 1.04 25.37 18.25
CA ASN A 324 1.82 26.58 18.49
C ASN A 324 1.70 26.99 19.96
N GLY A 325 2.58 26.47 20.81
CA GLY A 325 2.61 26.82 22.23
C GLY A 325 2.86 25.63 23.15
N SER A 326 2.53 25.82 24.42
CA SER A 326 2.68 24.82 25.48
C SER A 326 1.41 24.73 26.33
N GLU A 327 0.27 25.18 25.80
CA GLU A 327 -1.01 25.09 26.49
C GLU A 327 -1.41 23.59 26.58
N PRO A 328 -1.92 23.11 27.73
CA PRO A 328 -2.40 21.75 27.80
C PRO A 328 -3.60 21.56 26.86
N ALA A 329 -3.61 20.44 26.13
CA ALA A 329 -4.67 20.10 25.21
C ALA A 329 -5.70 19.20 25.89
N ARG A 330 -6.97 19.41 25.54
CA ARG A 330 -8.09 18.56 25.95
C ARG A 330 -8.86 18.12 24.72
N LEU A 331 -9.19 16.84 24.64
CA LEU A 331 -10.13 16.32 23.65
C LEU A 331 -11.50 16.10 24.31
N SER A 332 -12.57 16.60 23.70
CA SER A 332 -13.94 16.40 24.17
C SER A 332 -14.90 16.45 23.00
N ASN A 333 -15.69 15.38 22.79
CA ASN A 333 -16.63 15.25 21.66
C ASN A 333 -15.99 15.63 20.32
N ASP A 334 -14.82 15.05 20.03
CA ASP A 334 -14.07 15.29 18.79
C ASP A 334 -13.68 16.75 18.54
N THR A 335 -13.68 17.57 19.60
CA THR A 335 -13.17 18.94 19.58
C THR A 335 -11.89 19.00 20.41
N ILE A 336 -10.83 19.53 19.80
CA ILE A 336 -9.53 19.78 20.44
C ILE A 336 -9.59 21.18 21.05
N PHE A 337 -9.43 21.25 22.37
CA PHE A 337 -9.38 22.49 23.13
C PHE A 337 -7.93 22.81 23.51
N LEU A 338 -7.49 24.02 23.15
CA LEU A 338 -6.21 24.61 23.57
C LEU A 338 -6.53 25.91 24.32
N ASP A 339 -6.59 25.83 25.64
CA ASP A 339 -7.11 26.89 26.49
C ASP A 339 -8.54 27.33 26.06
N SER A 340 -8.69 28.53 25.51
CA SER A 340 -9.95 29.09 25.02
C SER A 340 -10.24 28.81 23.54
N LYS A 341 -9.28 28.22 22.81
CA LYS A 341 -9.39 27.91 21.39
C LYS A 341 -9.96 26.52 21.19
N ALA A 342 -10.82 26.34 20.20
CA ALA A 342 -11.44 25.06 19.86
C ALA A 342 -11.23 24.74 18.37
N PHE A 343 -10.90 23.49 18.08
CA PHE A 343 -10.64 23.01 16.72
C PHE A 343 -11.36 21.69 16.48
N ASP A 344 -11.87 21.48 15.28
CA ASP A 344 -12.41 20.18 14.87
C ASP A 344 -11.28 19.18 14.54
N LEU A 345 -11.65 17.92 14.27
CA LEU A 345 -10.71 16.88 13.87
C LEU A 345 -10.16 17.04 12.44
N SER A 346 -10.52 18.07 11.69
CA SER A 346 -9.81 18.48 10.47
C SER A 346 -8.60 19.36 10.79
N GLY A 347 -8.60 19.99 11.98
CA GLY A 347 -7.65 21.02 12.41
C GLY A 347 -8.22 22.43 12.28
N ARG A 348 -9.43 22.57 11.73
CA ARG A 348 -10.06 23.86 11.49
C ARG A 348 -10.51 24.49 12.80
N SER A 349 -10.28 25.80 12.95
CA SER A 349 -10.78 26.52 14.12
C SER A 349 -12.29 26.72 14.08
N LEU A 350 -12.92 26.58 15.24
CA LEU A 350 -14.34 26.88 15.45
C LEU A 350 -14.61 28.37 15.69
N ALA A 351 -13.57 29.20 15.76
CA ALA A 351 -13.67 30.65 15.89
C ALA A 351 -12.98 31.34 14.71
N ASP A 352 -13.66 32.27 14.05
CA ASP A 352 -13.18 32.93 12.82
C ASP A 352 -11.87 33.73 13.02
N SER A 353 -11.56 34.13 14.26
CA SER A 353 -10.36 34.92 14.59
C SER A 353 -9.12 34.08 14.90
N VAL A 354 -9.22 32.75 14.88
CA VAL A 354 -8.14 31.84 15.25
C VAL A 354 -7.70 31.04 14.04
N SER A 355 -6.39 31.03 13.76
CA SER A 355 -5.83 30.24 12.66
C SER A 355 -5.97 28.75 12.94
N ASP A 356 -6.26 27.97 11.89
CA ASP A 356 -6.32 26.51 11.95
C ASP A 356 -5.03 25.88 12.50
N LEU A 357 -5.17 24.72 13.14
CA LEU A 357 -4.03 23.88 13.49
C LEU A 357 -3.40 23.32 12.22
N LYS A 358 -2.08 23.36 12.18
CA LYS A 358 -1.33 22.75 11.09
C LYS A 358 -1.35 21.24 11.26
N ARG A 359 -1.97 20.53 10.33
CA ARG A 359 -1.90 19.06 10.28
C ARG A 359 -0.49 18.61 9.93
N VAL A 360 -0.08 17.50 10.53
CA VAL A 360 1.15 16.79 10.22
C VAL A 360 0.78 15.49 9.52
N PRO A 361 1.34 15.18 8.33
CA PRO A 361 1.12 13.91 7.66
C PRO A 361 1.41 12.74 8.60
N ALA A 362 0.43 11.86 8.73
CA ALA A 362 0.49 10.74 9.66
C ALA A 362 -0.29 9.56 9.12
N TYR A 363 0.23 8.37 9.35
CA TYR A 363 -0.28 7.16 8.71
C TYR A 363 -0.42 6.04 9.72
N GLN A 364 -1.55 5.35 9.70
CA GLN A 364 -1.72 4.13 10.46
C GLN A 364 -1.08 2.99 9.68
N GLU A 365 -0.21 2.19 10.30
CA GLU A 365 0.52 1.10 9.64
C GLU A 365 0.79 -0.05 10.60
N PHE A 366 1.19 -1.21 10.08
CA PHE A 366 1.84 -2.25 10.87
C PHE A 366 3.25 -1.83 11.28
N TRP A 367 3.61 -2.10 12.53
CA TRP A 367 4.91 -1.76 13.09
C TRP A 367 6.10 -2.30 12.28
N HIS A 368 6.02 -3.54 11.77
CA HIS A 368 7.09 -4.09 10.93
C HIS A 368 7.28 -3.31 9.64
N SER A 369 6.22 -2.75 9.06
CA SER A 369 6.28 -1.99 7.82
C SER A 369 6.92 -0.63 8.09
N TRP A 370 6.39 0.08 9.09
CA TRP A 370 6.90 1.39 9.49
C TRP A 370 8.41 1.37 9.79
N ARG A 371 8.86 0.43 10.63
CA ARG A 371 10.28 0.36 11.04
C ARG A 371 11.22 -0.11 9.92
N THR A 372 10.71 -0.81 8.90
CA THR A 372 11.52 -1.20 7.74
C THR A 372 11.91 0.03 6.91
N PHE A 373 10.99 0.97 6.72
CA PHE A 373 11.24 2.19 5.95
C PHE A 373 11.76 3.35 6.81
N HIS A 374 11.61 3.24 8.14
CA HIS A 374 12.12 4.20 9.12
C HIS A 374 12.96 3.49 10.20
N PRO A 375 14.15 2.95 9.87
CA PRO A 375 14.93 2.14 10.80
C PRO A 375 15.41 2.90 12.05
N GLN A 376 15.46 4.23 11.99
CA GLN A 376 15.83 5.11 13.10
C GLN A 376 14.63 5.67 13.86
N THR A 377 13.42 5.16 13.60
CA THR A 377 12.20 5.70 14.21
C THR A 377 12.24 5.68 15.74
N GLU A 378 11.90 6.80 16.35
CA GLU A 378 11.65 6.84 17.80
C GLU A 378 10.35 6.08 18.12
N GLN A 379 10.33 5.37 19.26
CA GLN A 379 9.13 4.71 19.77
C GLN A 379 8.58 5.50 20.95
N LYS A 380 7.36 6.03 20.84
CA LYS A 380 6.66 6.59 22.00
C LYS A 380 5.99 5.45 22.78
N ARG A 381 6.73 4.86 23.73
CA ARG A 381 6.19 3.87 24.66
C ARG A 381 5.27 4.54 25.70
N PRO A 382 4.25 3.82 26.22
CA PRO A 382 3.20 4.36 27.10
C PRO A 382 3.65 5.23 28.27
#